data_AF-A0A2A6DWR7-F1
#
_entry.id   AF-A0A2A6DWR7-F1
#
_cell.length_a   1.000
_cell.length_b   1.000
_cell.length_c   1.000
_cell.angle_alpha   90.00
_cell.angle_beta   90.00
_cell.angle_gamma   90.00
#
_symmetry.space_group_name_H-M   'P 1'
#
loop_
_entity.id
_entity.type
_entity.pdbx_description
1 polymer ?
#
loop_
_entity_poly.entity_id
_entity_poly.type
_entity_poly.pdbx_seq_one_letter_code
_entity_poly.pdbx_strand_id
1 'polypeptide(L)'
;MKWISLFLSMLLVMTVVPPDAHAAKRTISQDGFTFDIVRDDAAFTEIVTKYEGDEYRGILDRSTGNITIEVTGKDKERHSYEVQVENADGSSFSAVLKDKKDKREYRLGKDKKKVRAQFVIALPIAIGLIDALVMALLAASATIVIAGVTYYVASKVIENVKRSSYDYFMAVIRNNDVYIGPAIDYSTAFTRVYGNGDIWCRTQILCQTIAYNVSYTYNTIIVNKIPNISDKERKTEIEKRAGVIGPEIHGNGSSGYYFHYHPKNFIYRPHCFYA
;
A
#
# COMPACT_ATOMS: atom_id res chain seq x y z
N MET A 1 26.81 -23.61 -35.99
CA MET A 1 27.48 -23.57 -34.67
C MET A 1 26.42 -23.48 -33.59
N LYS A 2 26.27 -24.54 -32.80
CA LYS A 2 25.42 -24.60 -31.60
C LYS A 2 26.15 -23.90 -30.45
N TRP A 3 25.47 -23.04 -29.70
CA TRP A 3 25.86 -22.74 -28.31
C TRP A 3 24.64 -22.87 -27.42
N ILE A 4 24.68 -23.93 -26.62
CA ILE A 4 23.90 -24.20 -25.43
C ILE A 4 24.74 -23.68 -24.25
N SER A 5 24.14 -22.98 -23.30
CA SER A 5 24.59 -22.88 -21.91
C SER A 5 23.35 -22.60 -21.06
N LEU A 6 22.70 -23.64 -20.52
CA LEU A 6 22.93 -24.23 -19.19
C LEU A 6 22.98 -23.16 -18.08
N PHE A 7 21.86 -22.93 -17.41
CA PHE A 7 21.85 -22.49 -16.01
C PHE A 7 21.32 -23.65 -15.17
N LEU A 8 22.28 -24.34 -14.54
CA LEU A 8 22.07 -25.45 -13.63
C LEU A 8 21.84 -24.89 -12.21
N SER A 9 20.99 -25.62 -11.50
CA SER A 9 20.54 -25.48 -10.12
C SER A 9 21.45 -24.79 -9.10
N MET A 10 20.81 -24.07 -8.18
CA MET A 10 21.14 -24.19 -6.76
C MET A 10 19.84 -24.32 -5.96
N LEU A 11 19.42 -25.57 -5.79
CA LEU A 11 18.38 -25.97 -4.84
C LEU A 11 19.04 -25.94 -3.46
N LEU A 12 18.88 -24.84 -2.72
CA LEU A 12 19.21 -24.83 -1.29
C LEU A 12 17.92 -25.03 -0.51
N VAL A 13 17.52 -26.29 -0.35
CA VAL A 13 16.53 -26.67 0.66
C VAL A 13 17.25 -26.59 2.00
N MET A 14 17.27 -25.41 2.62
CA MET A 14 17.50 -25.34 4.06
C MET A 14 16.19 -25.71 4.75
N THR A 15 16.04 -26.98 5.11
CA THR A 15 15.13 -27.38 6.18
C THR A 15 15.66 -26.79 7.48
N VAL A 16 15.30 -25.55 7.77
CA VAL A 16 15.28 -25.08 9.16
C VAL A 16 14.07 -25.77 9.78
N VAL A 17 14.32 -26.85 10.53
CA VAL A 17 13.32 -27.37 11.46
C VAL A 17 13.21 -26.31 12.56
N PRO A 18 12.07 -25.59 12.69
CA PRO A 18 11.89 -24.73 13.85
C PRO A 18 11.82 -25.63 15.09
N PRO A 19 12.42 -25.21 16.21
CA PRO A 19 12.21 -25.90 17.48
C PRO A 19 10.71 -25.91 17.77
N ASP A 20 10.17 -27.08 18.12
CA ASP A 20 8.79 -27.24 18.54
C ASP A 20 8.47 -26.27 19.68
N ALA A 21 7.72 -25.24 19.34
CA ALA A 21 6.83 -24.54 20.23
C ALA A 21 5.52 -24.43 19.45
N HIS A 22 4.42 -24.91 20.04
CA HIS A 22 3.07 -24.77 19.52
C HIS A 22 2.72 -23.28 19.32
N ALA A 23 3.21 -22.67 18.25
CA ALA A 23 2.68 -21.42 17.76
C ALA A 23 1.25 -21.74 17.33
N ALA A 24 0.28 -21.14 18.01
CA ALA A 24 -1.13 -21.28 17.63
C ALA A 24 -1.26 -21.03 16.14
N LYS A 25 -1.89 -21.97 15.42
CA LYS A 25 -2.11 -21.86 13.98
C LYS A 25 -2.82 -20.53 13.70
N ARG A 26 -2.12 -19.58 13.09
CA ARG A 26 -2.67 -18.27 12.74
C ARG A 26 -3.54 -18.45 11.50
N THR A 27 -4.79 -18.05 11.59
CA THR A 27 -5.72 -18.11 10.46
C THR A 27 -6.38 -16.75 10.21
N ILE A 28 -6.87 -16.55 9.00
CA ILE A 28 -7.70 -15.42 8.62
C ILE A 28 -8.87 -15.93 7.78
N SER A 29 -10.06 -15.36 7.99
CA SER A 29 -11.26 -15.72 7.25
C SER A 29 -11.73 -14.56 6.38
N GLN A 30 -12.08 -14.85 5.14
CA GLN A 30 -12.58 -13.88 4.17
C GLN A 30 -13.61 -14.55 3.26
N ASP A 31 -14.77 -13.93 3.08
CA ASP A 31 -15.85 -14.38 2.19
C ASP A 31 -16.23 -15.87 2.35
N GLY A 32 -16.23 -16.37 3.60
CA GLY A 32 -16.58 -17.77 3.93
C GLY A 32 -15.44 -18.78 3.75
N PHE A 33 -14.27 -18.35 3.28
CA PHE A 33 -13.06 -19.17 3.22
C PHE A 33 -12.16 -18.89 4.41
N THR A 34 -11.37 -19.90 4.80
CA THR A 34 -10.35 -19.78 5.85
C THR A 34 -8.98 -20.09 5.25
N PHE A 35 -8.02 -19.23 5.59
CA PHE A 35 -6.65 -19.30 5.12
C PHE A 35 -5.71 -19.39 6.31
N ASP A 36 -4.70 -20.25 6.18
CA ASP A 36 -3.63 -20.39 7.15
C ASP A 36 -2.53 -19.39 6.83
N ILE A 37 -2.12 -18.58 7.81
CA ILE A 37 -0.98 -17.67 7.69
C ILE A 37 0.28 -18.48 7.98
N VAL A 38 1.02 -18.83 6.92
CA VAL A 38 2.24 -19.66 7.02
C VAL A 38 3.50 -18.83 7.11
N ARG A 39 3.45 -17.56 6.67
CA ARG A 39 4.53 -16.60 6.81
C ARG A 39 3.98 -15.19 6.98
N ASP A 40 4.53 -14.44 7.91
CA ASP A 40 4.25 -13.02 8.10
C ASP A 40 5.47 -12.40 8.79
N ASP A 41 6.43 -11.97 7.99
CA ASP A 41 7.68 -11.35 8.43
C ASP A 41 7.92 -10.01 7.73
N ALA A 42 9.09 -9.40 7.94
CA ALA A 42 9.44 -8.10 7.40
C ALA A 42 9.50 -8.07 5.85
N ALA A 43 9.71 -9.21 5.20
CA ALA A 43 9.88 -9.31 3.76
C ALA A 43 8.64 -9.86 3.06
N PHE A 44 7.92 -10.81 3.66
CA PHE A 44 6.82 -11.50 3.00
C PHE A 44 5.61 -11.71 3.92
N THR A 45 4.43 -11.73 3.30
CA THR A 45 3.23 -12.35 3.86
C THR A 45 2.81 -13.49 2.95
N GLU A 46 2.49 -14.64 3.53
CA GLU A 46 2.10 -15.82 2.80
C GLU A 46 0.95 -16.53 3.50
N ILE A 47 -0.09 -16.82 2.72
CA ILE A 47 -1.25 -17.55 3.20
C ILE A 47 -1.58 -18.71 2.28
N VAL A 48 -2.12 -19.78 2.85
CA VAL A 48 -2.48 -21.00 2.10
C VAL A 48 -3.88 -21.48 2.45
N THR A 49 -4.52 -22.16 1.51
CA THR A 49 -5.74 -22.91 1.76
C THR A 49 -5.86 -24.09 0.81
N LYS A 50 -6.71 -25.05 1.17
CA LYS A 50 -7.06 -26.19 0.31
C LYS A 50 -8.54 -26.12 -0.01
N TYR A 51 -8.87 -26.17 -1.29
CA TYR A 51 -10.25 -26.12 -1.74
C TYR A 51 -10.46 -27.15 -2.83
N GLU A 52 -11.51 -27.95 -2.66
CA GLU A 52 -11.85 -29.07 -3.53
C GLU A 52 -10.72 -30.05 -3.81
N GLY A 53 -9.59 -30.03 -3.09
CA GLY A 53 -8.41 -30.90 -3.26
C GLY A 53 -7.22 -30.23 -3.97
N ASP A 54 -7.38 -28.99 -4.44
CA ASP A 54 -6.28 -28.15 -4.92
C ASP A 54 -5.72 -27.31 -3.76
N GLU A 55 -4.42 -26.99 -3.83
CA GLU A 55 -3.75 -26.10 -2.87
C GLU A 55 -3.54 -24.72 -3.49
N TYR A 56 -3.98 -23.67 -2.80
CA TYR A 56 -3.84 -22.28 -3.20
C TYR A 56 -2.90 -21.57 -2.22
N ARG A 57 -1.93 -20.84 -2.75
CA ARG A 57 -0.91 -20.12 -2.00
C ARG A 57 -0.83 -18.68 -2.51
N GLY A 58 -1.08 -17.72 -1.64
CA GLY A 58 -0.92 -16.30 -1.93
C GLY A 58 0.32 -15.75 -1.25
N ILE A 59 1.14 -15.02 -2.00
CA ILE A 59 2.42 -14.46 -1.54
C ILE A 59 2.43 -12.96 -1.85
N LEU A 60 2.67 -12.13 -0.84
CA LEU A 60 2.95 -10.69 -0.96
C LEU A 60 4.41 -10.45 -0.61
N ASP A 61 5.17 -9.87 -1.55
CA ASP A 61 6.49 -9.30 -1.30
C ASP A 61 6.33 -7.87 -0.78
N ARG A 62 6.67 -7.63 0.49
CA ARG A 62 6.52 -6.32 1.13
C ARG A 62 7.46 -5.27 0.57
N SER A 63 8.57 -5.67 -0.05
CA SER A 63 9.56 -4.74 -0.61
C SER A 63 9.10 -4.15 -1.94
N THR A 64 8.37 -4.94 -2.74
CA THR A 64 7.89 -4.54 -4.07
C THR A 64 6.40 -4.25 -4.11
N GLY A 65 5.61 -4.76 -3.14
CA GLY A 65 4.15 -4.77 -3.18
C GLY A 65 3.59 -5.82 -4.14
N ASN A 66 4.42 -6.64 -4.77
CA ASN A 66 3.98 -7.62 -5.76
C ASN A 66 3.26 -8.79 -5.10
N ILE A 67 2.14 -9.19 -5.70
CA ILE A 67 1.37 -10.36 -5.27
C ILE A 67 1.48 -11.46 -6.32
N THR A 68 1.80 -12.67 -5.87
CA THR A 68 1.77 -13.89 -6.68
C THR A 68 0.80 -14.89 -6.06
N ILE A 69 0.01 -15.55 -6.91
CA ILE A 69 -0.81 -16.70 -6.52
C ILE A 69 -0.23 -17.94 -7.19
N GLU A 70 -0.05 -19.00 -6.41
CA GLU A 70 0.29 -20.33 -6.91
C GLU A 70 -0.87 -21.30 -6.63
N VAL A 71 -1.24 -22.07 -7.64
CA VAL A 71 -2.25 -23.12 -7.54
C VAL A 71 -1.59 -24.44 -7.89
N THR A 72 -1.63 -25.40 -6.98
CA THR A 72 -1.21 -26.79 -7.23
C THR A 72 -2.44 -27.66 -7.30
N GLY A 73 -2.75 -28.15 -8.50
CA GLY A 73 -3.88 -29.06 -8.74
C GLY A 73 -3.67 -30.42 -8.08
N LYS A 74 -4.76 -31.19 -7.91
CA LYS A 74 -4.68 -32.59 -7.43
C LYS A 74 -3.76 -33.48 -8.25
N ASP A 75 -3.68 -33.22 -9.55
CA ASP A 75 -2.79 -33.90 -10.51
C ASP A 75 -1.33 -33.43 -10.42
N LYS A 76 -1.05 -32.50 -9.50
CA LYS A 76 0.22 -31.83 -9.27
C LYS A 76 0.63 -30.87 -10.40
N GLU A 77 -0.27 -30.50 -11.31
CA GLU A 77 -0.02 -29.38 -12.22
C GLU A 77 0.08 -28.08 -11.39
N ARG A 78 1.05 -27.23 -11.73
CA ARG A 78 1.27 -25.95 -11.06
C ARG A 78 0.99 -24.80 -11.98
N HIS A 79 0.15 -23.88 -11.51
CA HIS A 79 -0.13 -22.62 -12.18
C HIS A 79 0.34 -21.47 -11.29
N SER A 80 0.92 -20.44 -11.92
CA SER A 80 1.40 -19.24 -11.22
C SER A 80 0.83 -18.01 -11.89
N TYR A 81 0.33 -17.10 -11.06
CA TYR A 81 -0.34 -15.89 -11.49
C TYR A 81 0.30 -14.68 -10.82
N GLU A 82 0.35 -13.59 -11.56
CA GLU A 82 0.64 -12.26 -11.03
C GLU A 82 -0.69 -11.54 -10.75
N VAL A 83 -0.78 -10.81 -9.63
CA VAL A 83 -1.98 -10.05 -9.29
C VAL A 83 -1.66 -8.56 -9.31
N GLN A 84 -2.40 -7.82 -10.12
CA GLN A 84 -2.36 -6.36 -10.16
C GLN A 84 -3.63 -5.84 -9.49
N VAL A 85 -3.49 -5.42 -8.23
CA VAL A 85 -4.60 -4.85 -7.46
C VAL A 85 -4.75 -3.39 -7.83
N GLU A 86 -5.95 -2.98 -8.21
CA GLU A 86 -6.27 -1.59 -8.50
C GLU A 86 -6.87 -0.91 -7.27
N ASN A 87 -7.81 -1.55 -6.58
CA ASN A 87 -8.35 -1.06 -5.31
C ASN A 87 -8.60 -2.24 -4.35
N ALA A 88 -8.28 -2.02 -3.08
CA ALA A 88 -8.53 -2.91 -1.96
C ALA A 88 -8.43 -2.09 -0.65
N ASP A 89 -9.52 -1.47 -0.23
CA ASP A 89 -9.53 -0.53 0.91
C ASP A 89 -10.61 -0.83 1.96
N GLY A 90 -11.15 -2.06 1.93
CA GLY A 90 -12.25 -2.51 2.78
C GLY A 90 -13.64 -2.13 2.26
N SER A 91 -13.74 -1.13 1.36
CA SER A 91 -15.00 -0.73 0.73
C SER A 91 -15.13 -1.22 -0.71
N SER A 92 -14.00 -1.29 -1.42
CA SER A 92 -13.90 -1.71 -2.82
C SER A 92 -12.79 -2.73 -3.01
N PHE A 93 -13.01 -3.68 -3.93
CA PHE A 93 -12.00 -4.62 -4.38
C PHE A 93 -12.07 -4.79 -5.90
N SER A 94 -10.97 -4.48 -6.58
CA SER A 94 -10.75 -4.75 -8.00
C SER A 94 -9.29 -5.13 -8.26
N ALA A 95 -9.08 -6.19 -9.03
CA ALA A 95 -7.75 -6.63 -9.44
C ALA A 95 -7.78 -7.36 -10.78
N VAL A 96 -6.60 -7.49 -11.38
CA VAL A 96 -6.36 -8.33 -12.56
C VAL A 96 -5.40 -9.44 -12.17
N LEU A 97 -5.85 -10.69 -12.32
CA LEU A 97 -5.05 -11.89 -12.20
C LEU A 97 -4.50 -12.25 -13.58
N LYS A 98 -3.19 -12.36 -13.73
CA LYS A 98 -2.52 -12.66 -15.00
C LYS A 98 -1.77 -13.98 -14.93
N ASP A 99 -2.13 -14.93 -15.78
CA ASP A 99 -1.44 -16.20 -15.88
C ASP A 99 -0.01 -15.98 -16.44
N LYS A 100 1.01 -16.48 -15.73
CA LYS A 100 2.40 -16.27 -16.14
C LYS A 100 2.79 -17.09 -17.38
N LYS A 101 2.11 -18.21 -17.66
CA LYS A 101 2.38 -19.14 -18.77
C LYS A 101 1.79 -18.62 -20.08
N ASP A 102 0.49 -18.37 -20.13
CA ASP A 102 -0.21 -18.01 -21.37
C ASP A 102 -0.63 -16.54 -21.46
N LYS A 103 -0.31 -15.74 -20.43
CA LYS A 103 -0.56 -14.29 -20.34
C LYS A 103 -2.03 -13.91 -20.36
N ARG A 104 -2.95 -14.85 -20.12
CA ARG A 104 -4.37 -14.55 -20.01
C ARG A 104 -4.67 -13.80 -18.73
N GLU A 105 -5.64 -12.89 -18.81
CA GLU A 105 -6.00 -11.97 -17.73
C GLU A 105 -7.44 -12.22 -17.27
N TYR A 106 -7.64 -12.25 -15.96
CA TYR A 106 -8.93 -12.48 -15.31
C TYR A 106 -9.20 -11.34 -14.34
N ARG A 107 -10.39 -10.73 -14.45
CA ARG A 107 -10.80 -9.65 -13.55
C ARG A 107 -11.40 -10.22 -12.26
N LEU A 108 -10.91 -9.73 -11.13
CA LEU A 108 -11.35 -10.04 -9.78
C LEU A 108 -12.20 -8.88 -9.24
N GLY A 109 -13.19 -9.17 -8.38
CA GLY A 109 -14.06 -8.15 -7.75
C GLY A 109 -15.50 -8.05 -8.30
N LYS A 110 -16.28 -7.10 -7.74
CA LYS A 110 -17.75 -7.02 -7.90
C LYS A 110 -18.22 -6.37 -9.21
N ASP A 111 -17.44 -5.46 -9.80
CA ASP A 111 -17.79 -4.81 -11.08
C ASP A 111 -17.39 -5.67 -12.30
N LYS A 112 -18.09 -6.80 -12.44
CA LYS A 112 -17.90 -7.79 -13.52
C LYS A 112 -18.46 -7.35 -14.89
N LYS A 113 -18.78 -6.06 -15.08
CA LYS A 113 -19.62 -5.59 -16.20
C LYS A 113 -18.92 -5.45 -17.56
N LYS A 114 -17.59 -5.54 -17.65
CA LYS A 114 -16.91 -5.54 -18.95
C LYS A 114 -15.77 -6.55 -18.97
N VAL A 115 -15.80 -7.37 -20.03
CA VAL A 115 -14.91 -8.50 -20.38
C VAL A 115 -15.31 -9.85 -19.75
N ARG A 116 -16.44 -10.40 -20.23
CA ARG A 116 -16.56 -11.86 -20.44
C ARG A 116 -15.70 -12.23 -21.66
N ALA A 117 -14.37 -12.20 -21.55
CA ALA A 117 -13.53 -12.78 -22.58
C ALA A 117 -13.62 -14.31 -22.46
N GLN A 118 -14.32 -14.92 -23.40
CA GLN A 118 -14.27 -16.33 -23.82
C GLN A 118 -13.68 -17.30 -22.78
N PHE A 119 -14.50 -17.72 -21.83
CA PHE A 119 -14.21 -18.88 -20.98
C PHE A 119 -14.29 -20.16 -21.83
N VAL A 120 -13.18 -20.54 -22.45
CA VAL A 120 -12.95 -21.91 -22.94
C VAL A 120 -11.54 -22.33 -22.54
N ILE A 121 -11.30 -22.48 -21.23
CA ILE A 121 -10.03 -23.03 -20.73
C ILE A 121 -10.31 -23.84 -19.48
N ALA A 122 -9.89 -25.10 -19.50
CA ALA A 122 -9.91 -26.05 -18.41
C ALA A 122 -8.89 -25.66 -17.32
N LEU A 123 -9.21 -24.64 -16.53
CA LEU A 123 -8.45 -24.26 -15.34
C LEU A 123 -9.35 -24.42 -14.10
N PRO A 124 -8.90 -25.09 -13.03
CA PRO A 124 -9.67 -25.28 -11.79
C PRO A 124 -9.63 -24.02 -10.92
N ILE A 125 -10.01 -22.86 -11.49
CA ILE A 125 -9.97 -21.58 -10.78
C ILE A 125 -11.35 -21.30 -10.21
N ALA A 126 -11.52 -21.52 -8.91
CA ALA A 126 -12.63 -20.97 -8.15
C ALA A 126 -12.41 -19.45 -8.00
N ILE A 127 -12.86 -18.63 -8.95
CA ILE A 127 -12.58 -17.18 -8.97
C ILE A 127 -12.98 -16.50 -7.65
N GLY A 128 -14.10 -16.90 -7.02
CA GLY A 128 -14.50 -16.39 -5.71
C GLY A 128 -13.51 -16.70 -4.59
N LEU A 129 -12.83 -17.85 -4.64
CA LEU A 129 -11.76 -18.19 -3.71
C LEU A 129 -10.52 -17.31 -3.93
N ILE A 130 -10.17 -17.00 -5.18
CA ILE A 130 -9.03 -16.12 -5.47
C ILE A 130 -9.31 -14.68 -5.02
N ASP A 131 -10.53 -14.17 -5.22
CA ASP A 131 -10.97 -12.88 -4.67
C ASP A 131 -10.74 -12.86 -3.15
N ALA A 132 -11.24 -13.88 -2.45
CA ALA A 132 -11.10 -14.03 -1.01
C ALA A 132 -9.62 -14.18 -0.56
N LEU A 133 -8.82 -14.94 -1.31
CA LEU A 133 -7.40 -15.17 -1.05
C LEU A 133 -6.60 -13.86 -1.14
N VAL A 134 -6.80 -13.06 -2.19
CA VAL A 134 -6.10 -11.77 -2.34
C VAL A 134 -6.51 -10.80 -1.25
N MET A 135 -7.80 -10.68 -0.94
CA MET A 135 -8.27 -9.81 0.15
C MET A 135 -7.74 -10.27 1.52
N ALA A 136 -7.75 -11.58 1.80
CA ALA A 136 -7.19 -12.15 3.01
C ALA A 136 -5.67 -11.89 3.13
N LEU A 137 -4.92 -11.98 2.02
CA LEU A 137 -3.49 -11.71 1.99
C LEU A 137 -3.18 -10.24 2.30
N LEU A 138 -3.94 -9.32 1.72
CA LEU A 138 -3.84 -7.88 2.01
C LEU A 138 -4.21 -7.56 3.46
N ALA A 139 -5.27 -8.17 3.98
CA ALA A 139 -5.67 -8.02 5.38
C ALA A 139 -4.61 -8.58 6.35
N ALA A 140 -4.08 -9.78 6.09
CA ALA A 140 -3.02 -10.39 6.90
C ALA A 140 -1.74 -9.54 6.92
N SER A 141 -1.43 -8.87 5.82
CA SER A 141 -0.27 -7.98 5.71
C SER A 141 -0.51 -6.57 6.27
N ALA A 142 -1.75 -6.26 6.68
CA ALA A 142 -2.23 -4.92 7.08
C ALA A 142 -2.00 -3.87 6.00
N THR A 143 -2.43 -4.21 4.77
CA THR A 143 -2.19 -3.47 3.54
C THR A 143 -3.50 -3.04 2.90
N ILE A 144 -3.54 -1.83 2.35
CA ILE A 144 -4.59 -1.37 1.45
C ILE A 144 -3.99 -0.99 0.10
N VAL A 145 -4.81 -1.03 -0.95
CA VAL A 145 -4.43 -0.58 -2.29
C VAL A 145 -5.44 0.45 -2.77
N ILE A 146 -4.96 1.61 -3.21
CA ILE A 146 -5.82 2.69 -3.74
C ILE A 146 -5.23 3.14 -5.07
N ALA A 147 -6.02 3.02 -6.14
CA ALA A 147 -5.60 3.36 -7.50
C ALA A 147 -4.24 2.74 -7.89
N GLY A 148 -4.04 1.46 -7.58
CA GLY A 148 -2.82 0.69 -7.86
C GLY A 148 -1.65 0.96 -6.92
N VAL A 149 -1.78 1.91 -5.99
CA VAL A 149 -0.73 2.24 -5.02
C VAL A 149 -0.96 1.45 -3.74
N THR A 150 0.08 0.72 -3.32
CA THR A 150 0.07 -0.07 -2.09
C THR A 150 0.45 0.79 -0.89
N TYR A 151 -0.32 0.68 0.20
CA TYR A 151 -0.04 1.35 1.47
C TYR A 151 -0.12 0.34 2.62
N TYR A 152 0.79 0.48 3.58
CA TYR A 152 0.83 -0.35 4.78
C TYR A 152 0.42 0.46 6.00
N VAL A 153 -0.25 -0.17 6.97
CA VAL A 153 -0.53 0.51 8.24
C VAL A 153 0.80 0.99 8.84
N ALA A 154 0.83 2.26 9.25
CA ALA A 154 2.06 2.93 9.65
C ALA A 154 2.84 2.16 10.73
N SER A 155 2.13 1.56 11.71
CA SER A 155 2.74 0.82 12.83
C SER A 155 3.58 -0.38 12.38
N LYS A 156 3.38 -0.89 11.16
CA LYS A 156 4.15 -2.01 10.58
C LYS A 156 5.42 -1.57 9.85
N VAL A 157 5.48 -0.33 9.36
CA VAL A 157 6.55 0.13 8.46
C VAL A 157 7.34 1.32 8.99
N ILE A 158 6.96 1.87 10.14
CA ILE A 158 7.53 3.11 10.68
C ILE A 158 9.04 3.04 10.94
N GLU A 159 9.55 1.91 11.43
CA GLU A 159 10.98 1.74 11.68
C GLU A 159 11.79 1.75 10.38
N ASN A 160 11.22 1.22 9.30
CA ASN A 160 11.84 1.26 7.96
C ASN A 160 11.82 2.69 7.42
N VAL A 161 10.71 3.42 7.62
CA VAL A 161 10.58 4.83 7.22
C VAL A 161 11.61 5.70 7.95
N LYS A 162 11.80 5.52 9.26
CA LYS A 162 12.78 6.27 10.07
C LYS A 162 14.23 6.05 9.59
N ARG A 163 14.54 4.84 9.10
CA ARG A 163 15.87 4.46 8.59
C ARG A 163 16.08 4.72 7.10
N SER A 164 15.02 5.10 6.39
CA SER A 164 15.05 5.34 4.95
C SER A 164 15.93 6.53 4.57
N SER A 165 16.50 6.51 3.37
CA SER A 165 17.15 7.67 2.76
C SER A 165 16.16 8.68 2.16
N TYR A 166 14.88 8.33 2.09
CA TYR A 166 13.83 9.20 1.54
C TYR A 166 13.23 10.08 2.62
N ASP A 167 12.90 11.33 2.26
CA ASP A 167 12.36 12.32 3.20
C ASP A 167 10.84 12.29 3.32
N TYR A 168 10.14 11.94 2.24
CA TYR A 168 8.68 12.00 2.12
C TYR A 168 8.10 10.71 1.55
N PHE A 169 6.91 10.37 2.00
CA PHE A 169 6.15 9.21 1.55
C PHE A 169 4.68 9.63 1.38
N MET A 170 3.97 8.95 0.49
CA MET A 170 2.52 9.11 0.42
C MET A 170 1.89 8.63 1.73
N ALA A 171 0.84 9.30 2.19
CA ALA A 171 0.02 8.82 3.29
C ALA A 171 -1.47 8.92 2.95
N VAL A 172 -2.27 8.13 3.64
CA VAL A 172 -3.74 8.21 3.65
C VAL A 172 -4.27 7.81 5.01
N ILE A 173 -5.43 8.36 5.38
CA ILE A 173 -6.19 7.93 6.54
C ILE A 173 -7.33 7.03 6.07
N ARG A 174 -7.47 5.84 6.67
CA ARG A 174 -8.59 4.92 6.43
C ARG A 174 -9.00 4.27 7.74
N ASN A 175 -10.30 4.29 8.04
CA ASN A 175 -10.85 3.70 9.26
C ASN A 175 -10.11 4.15 10.55
N ASN A 176 -9.75 5.44 10.62
CA ASN A 176 -8.95 6.07 11.69
C ASN A 176 -7.49 5.61 11.82
N ASP A 177 -7.00 4.75 10.93
CA ASP A 177 -5.60 4.38 10.85
C ASP A 177 -4.86 5.18 9.78
N VAL A 178 -3.59 5.46 10.04
CA VAL A 178 -2.67 6.06 9.05
C VAL A 178 -1.96 4.95 8.30
N TYR A 179 -2.01 5.02 6.97
CA TYR A 179 -1.30 4.12 6.07
C TYR A 179 -0.22 4.89 5.32
N ILE A 180 0.96 4.29 5.22
CA ILE A 180 2.14 4.85 4.53
C ILE A 180 2.33 4.08 3.23
N GLY A 181 2.41 4.83 2.13
CA GLY A 181 2.64 4.34 0.78
C GLY A 181 4.10 4.52 0.35
N PRO A 182 4.36 4.52 -0.96
CA PRO A 182 5.71 4.63 -1.50
C PRO A 182 6.37 5.97 -1.16
N ALA A 183 7.70 5.97 -1.18
CA ALA A 183 8.51 7.17 -1.11
C ALA A 183 8.23 8.09 -2.31
N ILE A 184 8.27 9.40 -2.07
CA ILE A 184 8.05 10.44 -3.07
C ILE A 184 9.09 11.55 -2.91
N ASP A 185 9.38 12.25 -4.00
CA ASP A 185 10.24 13.42 -3.95
C ASP A 185 9.54 14.64 -3.34
N TYR A 186 10.31 15.70 -3.06
CA TYR A 186 9.79 16.94 -2.48
C TYR A 186 8.70 17.58 -3.35
N SER A 187 8.87 17.60 -4.67
CA SER A 187 7.92 18.25 -5.59
C SER A 187 6.56 17.55 -5.58
N THR A 188 6.57 16.22 -5.59
CA THR A 188 5.40 15.35 -5.49
C THR A 188 4.74 15.51 -4.13
N ALA A 189 5.51 15.52 -3.04
CA ALA A 189 4.99 15.74 -1.69
C ALA A 189 4.33 17.12 -1.57
N PHE A 190 4.97 18.17 -2.08
CA PHE A 190 4.43 19.54 -2.06
C PHE A 190 3.11 19.62 -2.83
N THR A 191 3.08 19.09 -4.06
CA THR A 191 1.88 19.09 -4.90
C THR A 191 0.75 18.30 -4.26
N ARG A 192 1.08 17.17 -3.62
CA ARG A 192 0.12 16.36 -2.89
C ARG A 192 -0.48 17.13 -1.71
N VAL A 193 0.32 17.73 -0.84
CA VAL A 193 -0.17 18.54 0.29
C VAL A 193 -0.96 19.75 -0.21
N TYR A 194 -0.45 20.48 -1.21
CA TYR A 194 -1.18 21.60 -1.83
C TYR A 194 -2.53 21.16 -2.45
N GLY A 195 -2.59 19.95 -2.99
CA GLY A 195 -3.79 19.30 -3.52
C GLY A 195 -4.65 18.59 -2.47
N ASN A 196 -4.43 18.84 -1.18
CA ASN A 196 -5.16 18.25 -0.06
C ASN A 196 -4.96 16.73 0.15
N GLY A 197 -3.82 16.20 -0.27
CA GLY A 197 -3.40 14.84 0.06
C GLY A 197 -2.51 14.80 1.29
N ASP A 198 -2.63 13.72 2.07
CA ASP A 198 -1.78 13.47 3.23
C ASP A 198 -0.41 12.93 2.82
N ILE A 199 0.60 13.26 3.61
CA ILE A 199 1.96 12.72 3.46
C ILE A 199 2.49 12.26 4.80
N TRP A 200 3.52 11.42 4.72
CA TRP A 200 4.38 11.10 5.85
C TRP A 200 5.76 11.68 5.62
N CYS A 201 6.35 12.30 6.63
CA CYS A 201 7.74 12.77 6.59
C CYS A 201 8.60 11.95 7.54
N ARG A 202 9.84 11.71 7.13
CA ARG A 202 10.81 10.97 7.94
C ARG A 202 11.12 11.63 9.28
N THR A 203 11.00 12.97 9.36
CA THR A 203 11.26 13.73 10.59
C THR A 203 10.22 14.83 10.81
N GLN A 204 10.10 15.28 12.06
CA GLN A 204 9.27 16.42 12.45
C GLN A 204 9.59 17.68 11.65
N ILE A 205 10.88 18.01 11.50
CA ILE A 205 11.33 19.25 10.84
C ILE A 205 10.89 19.25 9.38
N LEU A 206 11.03 18.13 8.67
CA LEU A 206 10.58 18.00 7.28
C LEU A 206 9.07 18.26 7.14
N CYS A 207 8.27 17.71 8.05
CA CYS A 207 6.83 17.93 8.08
C CYS A 207 6.45 19.37 8.37
N GLN A 208 7.12 20.03 9.31
CA GLN A 208 6.88 21.43 9.58
C GLN A 208 7.26 22.30 8.38
N THR A 209 8.42 22.05 7.76
CA THR A 209 8.91 22.82 6.61
C THR A 209 7.98 22.72 5.41
N ILE A 210 7.54 21.51 5.02
CA ILE A 210 6.67 21.36 3.85
C ILE A 210 5.28 21.94 4.09
N ALA A 211 4.71 21.78 5.29
CA ALA A 211 3.45 22.41 5.65
C ALA A 211 3.53 23.95 5.61
N TYR A 212 4.64 24.51 6.09
CA TYR A 212 4.90 25.95 6.01
C TYR A 212 5.02 26.42 4.56
N ASN A 213 5.80 25.71 3.74
CA ASN A 213 6.03 26.09 2.34
C ASN A 213 4.72 26.09 1.55
N VAL A 214 3.85 25.09 1.74
CA VAL A 214 2.52 25.06 1.12
C VAL A 214 1.66 26.24 1.57
N SER A 215 1.64 26.53 2.88
CA SER A 215 0.91 27.69 3.41
C SER A 215 1.44 29.00 2.82
N TYR A 216 2.76 29.17 2.74
CA TYR A 216 3.40 30.36 2.18
C TYR A 216 3.02 30.56 0.71
N THR A 217 3.11 29.52 -0.12
CA THR A 217 2.74 29.57 -1.54
C THR A 217 1.26 29.92 -1.73
N TYR A 218 0.36 29.29 -0.98
CA TYR A 218 -1.06 29.58 -1.06
C TYR A 218 -1.38 31.04 -0.70
N ASN A 219 -0.78 31.55 0.39
CA ASN A 219 -0.97 32.95 0.78
C ASN A 219 -0.33 33.93 -0.21
N THR A 220 0.76 33.55 -0.88
CA THR A 220 1.35 34.36 -1.97
C THR A 220 0.33 34.59 -3.09
N ILE A 221 -0.41 33.55 -3.50
CA ILE A 221 -1.45 33.67 -4.54
C ILE A 221 -2.58 34.60 -4.09
N ILE A 222 -2.98 34.54 -2.82
CA ILE A 222 -4.03 35.41 -2.27
C ILE A 222 -3.57 36.87 -2.23
N VAL A 223 -2.40 37.13 -1.65
CA VAL A 223 -1.87 38.49 -1.51
C VAL A 223 -1.57 39.11 -2.88
N ASN A 224 -1.20 38.30 -3.88
CA ASN A 224 -1.00 38.76 -5.26
C ASN A 224 -2.25 39.31 -5.94
N LYS A 225 -3.44 39.06 -5.38
CA LYS A 225 -4.70 39.64 -5.88
C LYS A 225 -5.03 41.00 -5.27
N ILE A 226 -4.26 41.47 -4.28
CA ILE A 226 -4.48 42.77 -3.65
C ILE A 226 -3.96 43.87 -4.58
N PRO A 227 -4.81 44.79 -5.07
CA PRO A 227 -4.38 45.86 -5.95
C PRO A 227 -3.48 46.86 -5.20
N ASN A 228 -2.50 47.43 -5.90
CA ASN A 228 -1.65 48.53 -5.43
C ASN A 228 -0.82 48.27 -4.15
N ILE A 229 -0.60 47.01 -3.77
CA ILE A 229 0.30 46.65 -2.66
C ILE A 229 1.77 46.69 -3.12
N SER A 230 2.64 47.34 -2.33
CA SER A 230 4.09 47.33 -2.61
C SER A 230 4.72 45.96 -2.32
N ASP A 231 5.90 45.68 -2.86
CA ASP A 231 6.57 44.39 -2.63
C ASP A 231 6.95 44.16 -1.16
N LYS A 232 7.30 45.23 -0.44
CA LYS A 232 7.61 45.16 1.00
C LYS A 232 6.36 44.81 1.81
N GLU A 233 5.24 45.44 1.51
CA GLU A 233 3.95 45.15 2.15
C GLU A 233 3.47 43.74 1.78
N ARG A 234 3.64 43.33 0.52
CA ARG A 234 3.32 42.00 0.02
C ARG A 234 4.04 40.91 0.81
N LYS A 235 5.37 41.02 0.95
CA LYS A 235 6.15 40.06 1.74
C LYS A 235 5.68 39.99 3.18
N THR A 236 5.51 41.16 3.82
CA THR A 236 5.06 41.26 5.22
C THR A 236 3.68 40.62 5.40
N GLU A 237 2.76 40.83 4.46
CA GLU A 237 1.41 40.28 4.50
C GLU A 237 1.39 38.76 4.31
N ILE A 238 2.24 38.22 3.43
CA ILE A 238 2.39 36.77 3.26
C ILE A 238 2.92 36.14 4.56
N GLU A 239 3.99 36.69 5.14
CA GLU A 239 4.61 36.15 6.36
C GLU A 239 3.66 36.18 7.57
N LYS A 240 2.79 37.19 7.68
CA LYS A 240 1.73 37.24 8.72
C LYS A 240 0.70 36.12 8.59
N ARG A 241 0.37 35.76 7.35
CA ARG A 241 -0.70 34.78 7.05
C ARG A 241 -0.18 33.36 7.03
N ALA A 242 0.99 33.16 6.45
CA ALA A 242 1.65 31.87 6.32
C ALA A 242 1.96 31.30 7.70
N GLY A 243 1.95 29.97 7.79
CA GLY A 243 2.29 29.29 9.02
C GLY A 243 1.88 27.83 8.99
N VAL A 244 2.02 27.20 10.15
CA VAL A 244 1.61 25.82 10.37
C VAL A 244 0.67 25.77 11.57
N ILE A 245 -0.21 24.78 11.58
CA ILE A 245 -1.01 24.38 12.73
C ILE A 245 -0.45 23.05 13.21
N GLY A 246 -0.17 22.92 14.51
CA GLY A 246 0.39 21.73 15.13
C GLY A 246 1.62 21.99 16.00
N PRO A 247 2.26 20.94 16.54
CA PRO A 247 1.93 19.54 16.27
C PRO A 247 0.58 19.15 16.91
N GLU A 248 -0.26 18.49 16.11
CA GLU A 248 -1.49 17.84 16.57
C GLU A 248 -1.29 16.32 16.61
N ILE A 249 -2.12 15.61 17.36
CA ILE A 249 -2.08 14.15 17.48
C ILE A 249 -3.38 13.60 16.89
N HIS A 250 -3.27 12.74 15.87
CA HIS A 250 -4.45 12.13 15.23
C HIS A 250 -4.97 10.95 16.06
N GLY A 251 -6.28 10.92 16.40
CA GLY A 251 -6.99 9.67 16.74
C GLY A 251 -7.53 9.41 18.17
N ASN A 252 -7.57 10.34 19.14
CA ASN A 252 -8.29 10.21 20.44
C ASN A 252 -8.09 8.95 21.37
N GLY A 253 -6.87 8.45 21.61
CA GLY A 253 -6.53 7.36 22.58
C GLY A 253 -6.19 5.87 22.18
N SER A 254 -6.53 5.30 21.02
CA SER A 254 -6.14 4.00 20.39
C SER A 254 -4.84 3.89 19.54
N SER A 255 -4.28 2.68 19.35
CA SER A 255 -3.03 2.37 18.62
C SER A 255 -2.93 2.85 17.14
N GLY A 256 -2.67 4.14 16.92
CA GLY A 256 -2.53 4.77 15.60
C GLY A 256 -2.05 6.23 15.64
N TYR A 257 -1.48 6.66 16.77
CA TYR A 257 -1.08 8.05 17.01
C TYR A 257 0.14 8.49 16.25
N TYR A 258 -0.04 9.46 15.36
CA TYR A 258 1.07 10.15 14.74
C TYR A 258 0.90 11.65 14.89
N PHE A 259 2.00 12.29 15.26
CA PHE A 259 2.05 13.72 15.28
C PHE A 259 1.97 14.23 13.85
N HIS A 260 1.31 15.36 13.67
CA HIS A 260 1.22 15.97 12.35
C HIS A 260 1.12 17.48 12.42
N TYR A 261 1.41 18.10 11.27
CA TYR A 261 1.16 19.50 11.02
C TYR A 261 0.16 19.68 9.88
N HIS A 262 -0.53 20.81 9.88
CA HIS A 262 -1.33 21.29 8.77
C HIS A 262 -0.79 22.62 8.24
N PRO A 263 -0.86 22.88 6.92
CA PRO A 263 -0.68 24.23 6.38
C PRO A 263 -1.74 25.19 6.97
N LYS A 264 -1.31 26.32 7.51
CA LYS A 264 -2.24 27.35 8.01
C LYS A 264 -3.05 27.96 6.85
N ASN A 265 -4.32 28.29 7.11
CA ASN A 265 -5.29 28.85 6.16
C ASN A 265 -5.71 27.91 5.00
N PHE A 266 -5.48 26.60 5.12
CA PHE A 266 -6.06 25.61 4.20
C PHE A 266 -7.43 25.12 4.70
N ILE A 267 -8.42 25.11 3.80
CA ILE A 267 -9.81 24.69 4.11
C ILE A 267 -9.85 23.22 4.55
N TYR A 268 -9.17 22.36 3.80
CA TYR A 268 -9.29 20.91 3.97
C TYR A 268 -8.19 20.27 4.82
N ARG A 269 -7.21 21.09 5.27
CA ARG A 269 -6.17 20.73 6.24
C ARG A 269 -5.52 19.36 5.99
N PRO A 270 -4.73 19.19 4.92
CA PRO A 270 -3.95 17.97 4.71
C PRO A 270 -3.03 17.71 5.89
N HIS A 271 -2.75 16.44 6.18
CA HIS A 271 -1.90 16.03 7.29
C HIS A 271 -0.49 15.75 6.79
N CYS A 272 0.50 16.37 7.44
CA CYS A 272 1.91 16.02 7.30
C CYS A 272 2.34 15.23 8.54
N PHE A 273 2.29 13.89 8.47
CA PHE A 273 2.51 12.97 9.59
C PHE A 273 3.98 12.66 9.86
N TYR A 274 4.33 12.47 11.13
CA TYR A 274 5.62 11.96 11.59
C TYR A 274 5.48 11.19 12.92
N ALA A 275 6.57 10.54 13.35
CA ALA A 275 6.66 9.81 14.61
C ALA A 275 8.05 9.82 15.23
#